data_AF-A0A0Q5ZGV8-F1
#
_entry.id   AF-A0A0Q5ZGV8-F1
#
_cell.length_a   1.000
_cell.length_b   1.000
_cell.length_c   1.000
_cell.angle_alpha   90.00
_cell.angle_beta   90.00
_cell.angle_gamma   90.00
#
_symmetry.space_group_name_H-M   'P 1'
#
loop_
_entity.id
_entity.type
_entity.pdbx_description
1 polymer ?
#
loop_
_entity_poly.entity_id
_entity_poly.type
_entity_poly.pdbx_seq_one_letter_code
_entity_poly.pdbx_strand_id
1 'polypeptide(L)'
;MRLAHLFGAIALALPVSGSAHAGQCAQEIAAYEGAVADLAARGWSVHQSVRAQMHRQPTIRSATEADAQAKIDAAHDRAALDRARKADEVGDEAGCLRALSQARRHPHRQND
;
A
#
# COMPACT_ATOMS: atom_id res chain seq x y z
N MET A 1 -21.05 -12.19 -66.88
CA MET A 1 -20.99 -12.56 -65.45
C MET A 1 -19.83 -11.75 -64.86
N ARG A 2 -20.11 -10.60 -64.23
CA ARG A 2 -20.14 -10.36 -62.76
C ARG A 2 -18.80 -10.68 -62.09
N LEU A 3 -17.97 -9.68 -61.83
CA LEU A 3 -17.78 -8.89 -60.57
C LEU A 3 -16.41 -9.29 -59.99
N ALA A 4 -15.39 -8.44 -60.08
CA ALA A 4 -15.11 -7.28 -59.21
C ALA A 4 -14.20 -7.65 -58.03
N HIS A 5 -13.18 -6.82 -57.85
CA HIS A 5 -12.09 -6.88 -56.89
C HIS A 5 -12.45 -7.44 -55.50
N LEU A 6 -11.55 -8.24 -54.95
CA LEU A 6 -11.36 -8.32 -53.51
C LEU A 6 -9.89 -8.05 -53.19
N PHE A 7 -9.58 -6.75 -53.12
CA PHE A 7 -8.62 -6.23 -52.14
C PHE A 7 -9.03 -6.75 -50.76
N GLY A 8 -8.06 -7.17 -49.97
CA GLY A 8 -8.33 -7.48 -48.58
C GLY A 8 -7.23 -8.28 -47.91
N ALA A 9 -6.00 -7.75 -47.92
CA ALA A 9 -5.06 -8.10 -46.86
C ALA A 9 -5.68 -7.58 -45.55
N ILE A 10 -6.42 -8.46 -44.86
CA ILE A 10 -6.90 -8.18 -43.51
C ILE A 10 -5.66 -8.29 -42.62
N ALA A 11 -4.90 -7.20 -42.57
CA ALA A 11 -3.99 -6.95 -41.47
C ALA A 11 -4.88 -6.79 -40.24
N LEU A 12 -5.05 -7.87 -39.50
CA LEU A 12 -5.68 -7.88 -38.19
C LEU A 12 -4.74 -7.08 -37.26
N ALA A 13 -4.82 -5.76 -37.33
CA ALA A 13 -4.24 -4.88 -36.32
C ALA A 13 -5.00 -5.18 -35.04
N LEU A 14 -4.45 -6.08 -34.21
CA LEU A 14 -4.87 -6.21 -32.82
C LEU A 14 -4.81 -4.80 -32.24
N PRO A 15 -5.92 -4.23 -31.75
CA PRO A 15 -5.82 -3.07 -30.92
C PRO A 15 -5.01 -3.52 -29.71
N VAL A 16 -3.78 -3.00 -29.59
CA VAL A 16 -3.06 -3.03 -28.33
C VAL A 16 -4.01 -2.35 -27.36
N SER A 17 -4.68 -3.18 -26.57
CA SER A 17 -5.49 -2.70 -25.48
C SER A 17 -4.48 -2.20 -24.48
N GLY A 18 -4.02 -0.96 -24.69
CA GLY A 18 -3.46 -0.14 -23.63
C GLY A 18 -4.58 -0.05 -22.62
N SER A 19 -4.57 -0.98 -21.67
CA SER A 19 -5.34 -0.93 -20.45
C SER A 19 -5.30 0.50 -19.96
N ALA A 20 -6.45 1.15 -19.87
CA ALA A 20 -6.54 2.42 -19.16
C ALA A 20 -5.87 2.19 -17.80
N HIS A 21 -4.73 2.84 -17.58
CA HIS A 21 -3.83 2.58 -16.45
C HIS A 21 -4.48 3.08 -15.16
N ALA A 22 -5.51 2.40 -14.66
CA ALA A 22 -5.53 2.12 -13.23
C ALA A 22 -4.35 1.18 -13.05
N GLY A 23 -3.25 1.67 -12.47
CA GLY A 23 -2.03 0.89 -12.41
C GLY A 23 -2.31 -0.46 -11.75
N GLN A 24 -1.52 -1.46 -12.15
CA GLN A 24 -1.74 -2.85 -11.82
C GLN A 24 -1.72 -3.12 -10.30
N CYS A 25 -1.30 -2.14 -9.49
CA CYS A 25 -1.18 -2.18 -8.05
C CYS A 25 -2.18 -1.25 -7.31
N ALA A 26 -3.06 -0.55 -8.03
CA ALA A 26 -3.99 0.41 -7.44
C ALA A 26 -4.93 -0.22 -6.39
N GLN A 27 -5.30 -1.49 -6.60
CA GLN A 27 -6.17 -2.22 -5.67
C GLN A 27 -5.44 -2.55 -4.36
N GLU A 28 -4.16 -2.88 -4.43
CA GLU A 28 -3.29 -3.20 -3.30
C GLU A 28 -2.94 -1.95 -2.49
N ILE A 29 -2.76 -0.80 -3.16
CA ILE A 29 -2.60 0.50 -2.51
C ILE A 29 -3.87 0.83 -1.72
N ALA A 30 -5.05 0.73 -2.36
CA ALA A 30 -6.32 1.00 -1.70
C ALA A 30 -6.59 0.04 -0.52
N ALA A 31 -6.26 -1.25 -0.67
CA ALA A 31 -6.39 -2.22 0.41
C ALA A 31 -5.46 -1.91 1.59
N TYR A 32 -4.23 -1.46 1.33
CA TYR A 32 -3.30 -1.04 2.39
C TYR A 32 -3.81 0.20 3.12
N GLU A 33 -4.24 1.23 2.39
CA GLU A 33 -4.80 2.45 2.97
C GLU A 33 -6.06 2.17 3.81
N GLY A 34 -6.95 1.31 3.30
CA GLY A 34 -8.13 0.88 4.03
C GLY A 34 -7.79 0.12 5.31
N ALA A 35 -6.79 -0.76 5.27
CA ALA A 35 -6.31 -1.43 6.47
C ALA A 35 -5.76 -0.41 7.48
N VAL A 36 -4.86 0.49 7.09
CA VAL A 36 -4.32 1.52 8.00
C VAL A 36 -5.43 2.37 8.62
N ALA A 37 -6.44 2.76 7.84
CA ALA A 37 -7.57 3.55 8.32
C ALA A 37 -8.46 2.78 9.33
N ASP A 38 -8.77 1.51 9.06
CA ASP A 38 -9.53 0.65 9.96
C ASP A 38 -8.81 0.48 11.31
N LEU A 39 -7.49 0.33 11.27
CA LEU A 39 -6.66 0.18 12.45
C LEU A 39 -6.58 1.46 13.28
N ALA A 40 -6.49 2.61 12.62
CA ALA A 40 -6.57 3.92 13.27
C ALA A 40 -7.94 4.12 13.95
N ALA A 41 -9.03 3.74 13.27
CA ALA A 41 -10.39 3.85 13.81
C ALA A 41 -10.63 2.93 15.03
N ARG A 42 -9.98 1.76 15.07
CA ARG A 42 -10.05 0.82 16.18
C ARG A 42 -9.18 1.20 17.38
N GLY A 43 -8.34 2.24 17.27
CA GLY A 43 -7.44 2.68 18.33
C GLY A 43 -6.47 1.59 18.73
N TRP A 44 -5.67 1.09 17.77
CA TRP A 44 -4.92 -0.15 17.94
C TRP A 44 -3.97 -0.15 19.16
N SER A 45 -4.37 -0.85 20.22
CA SER A 45 -3.49 -1.50 21.19
C SER A 45 -3.39 -2.98 20.83
N VAL A 46 -2.19 -3.45 20.47
CA VAL A 46 -1.96 -4.90 20.31
C VAL A 46 -2.27 -5.54 21.67
N HIS A 47 -2.92 -6.71 21.68
CA HIS A 47 -3.41 -7.36 22.90
C HIS A 47 -2.27 -7.57 23.93
N GLN A 48 -2.10 -6.60 24.82
CA GLN A 48 -1.17 -6.67 25.93
C GLN A 48 -1.80 -7.50 27.05
N SER A 49 -1.10 -8.51 27.54
CA SER A 49 -1.62 -9.30 28.67
C SER A 49 -1.88 -8.37 29.86
N VAL A 50 -2.99 -8.60 30.60
CA VAL A 50 -3.35 -7.78 31.78
C VAL A 50 -2.20 -7.72 32.80
N ARG A 51 -1.42 -8.81 32.92
CA ARG A 51 -0.22 -8.87 33.76
C ARG A 51 0.90 -7.95 33.26
N ALA A 52 1.11 -7.82 31.95
CA ALA A 52 2.09 -6.90 31.39
C ALA A 52 1.70 -5.43 31.64
N GLN A 53 0.41 -5.11 31.54
CA GLN A 53 -0.12 -3.76 31.80
C GLN A 53 -0.08 -3.37 33.29
N MET A 54 -0.13 -4.33 34.22
CA MET A 54 -0.14 -4.08 35.67
C MET A 54 1.23 -3.69 36.25
N HIS A 55 2.34 -3.92 35.54
CA HIS A 55 3.69 -3.70 36.10
C HIS A 55 4.35 -2.38 35.71
N ARG A 56 3.79 -1.62 34.77
CA ARG A 56 4.27 -0.27 34.45
C ARG A 56 3.10 0.67 34.21
N GLN A 57 3.00 1.70 35.02
CA GLN A 57 2.28 2.90 34.63
C GLN A 57 3.06 3.59 33.51
N PRO A 58 2.40 4.02 32.41
CA PRO A 58 3.02 4.92 31.46
C PRO A 58 3.51 6.18 32.20
N THR A 59 4.80 6.45 32.11
CA THR A 59 5.35 7.74 32.53
C THR A 59 5.10 8.77 31.43
N ILE A 60 5.07 10.07 31.77
CA ILE A 60 4.99 11.14 30.77
C ILE A 60 6.08 10.99 29.71
N ARG A 61 7.31 10.64 30.13
CA ARG A 61 8.44 10.40 29.24
C ARG A 61 8.17 9.26 28.25
N SER A 62 7.72 8.10 28.72
CA SER A 62 7.40 6.98 27.84
C SER A 62 6.24 7.29 26.89
N ALA A 63 5.27 8.11 27.31
CA ALA A 63 4.20 8.56 26.41
C ALA A 63 4.72 9.50 25.31
N THR A 64 5.63 10.42 25.65
CA THR A 64 6.27 11.31 24.65
C THR A 64 7.18 10.55 23.70
N GLU A 65 7.96 9.59 24.20
CA GLU A 65 8.81 8.71 23.38
C GLU A 65 7.95 7.86 22.42
N ALA A 66 6.82 7.33 22.89
CA ALA A 66 5.87 6.60 22.06
C ALA A 66 5.21 7.47 20.98
N ASP A 67 4.81 8.72 21.29
CA ASP A 67 4.26 9.66 20.31
C ASP A 67 5.31 10.05 19.25
N ALA A 68 6.55 10.30 19.66
CA ALA A 68 7.65 10.60 18.74
C ALA A 68 7.92 9.42 17.80
N GLN A 69 7.93 8.20 18.32
CA GLN A 69 8.11 7.00 17.51
C GLN A 69 6.92 6.79 16.55
N ALA A 70 5.68 6.99 17.01
CA ALA A 70 4.49 6.87 16.16
C ALA A 70 4.54 7.85 14.96
N LYS A 71 5.05 9.07 15.16
CA LYS A 71 5.25 10.03 14.06
C LYS A 71 6.29 9.54 13.05
N ILE A 72 7.38 8.92 13.52
CA ILE A 72 8.43 8.36 12.64
C ILE A 72 7.86 7.20 11.82
N ASP A 73 7.13 6.29 12.46
CA ASP A 73 6.51 5.15 11.79
C ASP A 73 5.50 5.63 10.73
N ALA A 74 4.66 6.61 11.07
CA ALA A 74 3.71 7.21 10.12
C ALA A 74 4.39 7.89 8.92
N ALA A 75 5.55 8.53 9.13
CA ALA A 75 6.33 9.12 8.06
C ALA A 75 6.93 8.04 7.14
N HIS A 76 7.39 6.93 7.71
CA HIS A 76 7.90 5.79 6.95
C HIS A 76 6.80 5.15 6.09
N ASP A 77 5.60 4.97 6.64
CA ASP A 77 4.44 4.44 5.91
C ASP A 77 4.04 5.33 4.74
N ARG A 78 3.97 6.65 4.94
CA ARG A 78 3.73 7.60 3.84
C ARG A 78 4.79 7.49 2.75
N ALA A 79 6.07 7.43 3.13
CA ALA A 79 7.14 7.31 2.15
C ALA A 79 7.06 6.00 1.36
N ALA A 80 6.63 4.90 1.99
CA ALA A 80 6.42 3.63 1.31
C ALA A 80 5.20 3.66 0.37
N LEU A 81 4.10 4.29 0.78
CA LEU A 81 2.93 4.52 -0.08
C LEU A 81 3.25 5.40 -1.28
N ASP A 82 4.03 6.47 -1.10
CA ASP A 82 4.45 7.33 -2.21
C ASP A 82 5.34 6.57 -3.21
N ARG A 83 6.20 5.66 -2.73
CA ARG A 83 6.97 4.77 -3.61
C ARG A 83 6.07 3.78 -4.36
N ALA A 84 5.05 3.24 -3.68
CA ALA A 84 4.09 2.33 -4.28
C ALA A 84 3.29 3.03 -5.40
N ARG A 85 2.78 4.24 -5.14
CA ARG A 85 2.05 5.07 -6.12
C ARG A 85 2.92 5.41 -7.34
N LYS A 86 4.16 5.84 -7.13
CA LYS A 86 5.10 6.13 -8.24
C LYS A 86 5.40 4.89 -9.09
N ALA A 87 5.53 3.72 -8.45
CA ALA A 87 5.73 2.47 -9.17
C ALA A 87 4.48 2.06 -9.96
N ASP A 88 3.29 2.28 -9.39
CA ASP A 88 2.01 2.07 -10.06
C ASP A 88 1.83 2.98 -11.29
N GLU A 89 2.19 4.26 -11.18
CA GLU A 89 2.14 5.25 -12.27
C GLU A 89 2.99 4.85 -13.49
N VAL A 90 4.12 4.17 -13.26
CA VAL A 90 5.02 3.73 -14.34
C VAL A 90 4.80 2.26 -14.76
N GLY A 91 3.81 1.58 -14.18
CA GLY A 91 3.53 0.16 -14.46
C GLY A 91 4.53 -0.83 -13.85
N ASP A 92 5.30 -0.45 -12.84
CA ASP A 92 6.19 -1.36 -12.09
C ASP A 92 5.41 -2.04 -10.94
N GLU A 93 4.62 -3.06 -11.29
CA GLU A 93 3.86 -3.87 -10.34
C GLU A 93 4.78 -4.45 -9.23
N ALA A 94 5.93 -5.00 -9.62
CA ALA A 94 6.85 -5.62 -8.67
C ALA A 94 7.45 -4.58 -7.71
N GLY A 95 7.75 -3.37 -8.20
CA GLY A 95 8.19 -2.23 -7.38
C GLY A 95 7.13 -1.78 -6.39
N CYS A 96 5.87 -1.71 -6.83
CA CYS A 96 4.76 -1.36 -5.96
C CYS A 96 4.56 -2.38 -4.84
N LEU A 97 4.47 -3.68 -5.18
CA LEU A 97 4.32 -4.74 -4.19
C LEU A 97 5.51 -4.79 -3.21
N ARG A 98 6.74 -4.55 -3.69
CA ARG A 98 7.92 -4.42 -2.82
C ARG A 98 7.78 -3.25 -1.86
N ALA A 99 7.33 -2.09 -2.32
CA ALA A 99 7.13 -0.91 -1.48
C ALA A 99 6.05 -1.15 -0.40
N LEU A 100 4.91 -1.72 -0.78
CA LEU A 100 3.84 -2.07 0.17
C LEU A 100 4.29 -3.15 1.17
N SER A 101 5.10 -4.11 0.73
CA SER A 101 5.66 -5.12 1.63
C SER A 101 6.64 -4.54 2.65
N GLN A 102 7.39 -3.49 2.29
CA GLN A 102 8.29 -2.79 3.21
C GLN A 102 7.50 -2.01 4.26
N ALA A 103 6.39 -1.39 3.88
CA ALA A 103 5.46 -0.74 4.81
C ALA A 103 4.92 -1.77 5.82
N ARG A 104 4.41 -2.90 5.34
CA ARG A 104 3.92 -4.01 6.20
C ARG A 104 4.98 -4.61 7.13
N ARG A 105 6.25 -4.66 6.71
CA ARG A 105 7.38 -5.22 7.49
C ARG A 105 7.98 -4.27 8.49
N HIS A 106 7.57 -3.00 8.51
CA HIS A 106 7.73 -2.13 9.66
C HIS A 106 6.43 -2.16 10.46
N PRO A 107 6.07 -3.27 11.15
CA PRO A 107 4.99 -3.21 12.11
C PRO A 107 5.38 -2.14 13.13
N HIS A 108 4.43 -1.26 13.44
CA HIS A 108 4.54 -0.28 14.52
C HIS A 108 5.18 -0.96 15.72
N ARG A 109 6.46 -0.68 15.96
CA ARG A 109 7.21 -1.35 17.01
C ARG A 109 6.83 -0.65 18.30
N GLN A 110 5.63 -0.95 18.81
CA GLN A 110 5.19 -0.44 20.10
C GLN A 110 5.95 -1.22 21.16
N ASN A 111 7.01 -0.58 21.65
CA ASN A 111 7.91 -1.06 22.69
C ASN A 111 7.16 -1.28 24.01
N ASP A 112 7.54 -2.36 24.71
CA ASP A 112 7.03 -2.86 25.99
C ASP A 112 7.10 -1.89 27.18
#